data_AF-A0A8X6S6R6-F1
#
_entry.id   AF-A0A8X6S6R6-F1
#
_cell.length_a   1.000
_cell.length_b   1.000
_cell.length_c   1.000
_cell.angle_alpha   90.00
_cell.angle_beta   90.00
_cell.angle_gamma   90.00
#
_symmetry.space_group_name_H-M   'P 1'
#
loop_
_entity.id
_entity.type
_entity.pdbx_description
1 polymer ?
#
loop_
_entity_poly.entity_id
_entity_poly.type
_entity_poly.pdbx_seq_one_letter_code
_entity_poly.pdbx_strand_id
1 'polypeptide(L)' 'MASLLSRFVPCRARVGSAKRQMPSCHSVHDLELAVQDLWAHLPQDNIRCLINSMPKRVVACIAAGGGPTRY' A
#
# COMPACT_ATOMS: atom_id res chain seq x y z
N MET A 1 -22.30 6.71 -18.90
CA MET A 1 -21.06 6.84 -18.10
C MET A 1 -20.82 5.60 -17.20
N ALA A 2 -21.13 4.39 -17.66
CA ALA A 2 -21.20 3.19 -16.80
C ALA A 2 -20.29 2.03 -17.27
N SER A 3 -19.19 2.31 -17.98
CA SER A 3 -18.40 1.26 -18.67
C SER A 3 -16.92 1.21 -18.31
N LEU A 4 -16.54 1.55 -17.06
CA LEU A 4 -15.14 1.42 -16.60
C LEU A 4 -14.97 0.52 -15.37
N LEU A 5 -16.04 -0.04 -14.81
CA LEU A 5 -15.97 -0.80 -13.54
C LEU A 5 -15.82 -2.32 -13.71
N SER A 6 -15.71 -2.84 -14.94
CA SER A 6 -15.84 -4.28 -15.20
C SER A 6 -14.62 -5.15 -14.86
N ARG A 7 -13.53 -4.60 -14.30
CA ARG A 7 -12.34 -5.40 -13.93
C ARG A 7 -11.72 -4.98 -12.61
N PHE A 8 -12.52 -4.85 -11.55
CA PHE A 8 -11.97 -4.83 -10.20
C PHE A 8 -11.63 -6.25 -9.76
N VAL A 9 -10.42 -6.72 -10.06
CA VAL A 9 -9.85 -7.84 -9.30
C VAL A 9 -9.75 -7.37 -7.85
N PRO A 10 -10.34 -8.09 -6.87
CA PRO A 10 -10.17 -7.77 -5.46
C PRO A 10 -8.72 -8.10 -5.05
N CYS A 11 -7.80 -7.20 -5.37
CA CYS A 11 -6.43 -7.22 -4.88
C CYS A 11 -6.44 -6.74 -3.42
N ARG A 12 -6.56 -7.67 -2.48
CA ARG A 12 -6.32 -7.35 -1.06
C ARG A 12 -4.81 -7.27 -0.87
N ALA A 13 -4.27 -6.06 -0.80
CA ALA A 13 -2.90 -5.87 -0.31
C ALA A 13 -2.84 -6.49 1.09
N ARG A 14 -2.09 -7.57 1.26
CA ARG A 14 -1.75 -8.06 2.59
C ARG A 14 -0.70 -7.10 3.12
N VAL A 15 -1.12 -6.03 3.77
CA VAL A 15 -0.25 -5.32 4.73
C VAL A 15 0.14 -6.42 5.72
N GLY A 16 1.38 -6.90 5.61
CA GLY A 16 1.79 -8.14 6.24
C GLY A 16 1.49 -8.08 7.73
N SER A 17 0.69 -9.03 8.22
CA SER A 17 0.64 -9.38 9.65
C SER A 17 1.95 -10.04 10.12
N ALA A 18 3.00 -10.01 9.30
CA ALA A 18 4.35 -10.24 9.77
C ALA A 18 4.66 -9.10 10.73
N LYS A 19 4.45 -9.35 12.02
CA LYS A 19 5.31 -8.82 13.06
C LYS A 19 6.74 -9.25 12.68
N ARG A 20 7.35 -8.60 11.68
CA ARG A 20 8.79 -8.71 11.47
C ARG A 20 9.35 -8.19 12.77
N GLN A 21 9.98 -9.08 13.51
CA GLN A 21 10.66 -8.74 14.76
C GLN A 21 11.64 -7.63 14.37
N MET A 22 11.29 -6.37 14.67
CA MET A 22 12.13 -5.24 14.27
C MET A 22 13.47 -5.46 14.96
N PRO A 23 14.58 -5.45 14.21
CA PRO A 23 15.89 -5.41 14.83
C PRO A 23 15.90 -4.21 15.79
N SER A 24 16.34 -4.42 17.03
CA SER A 24 16.55 -3.30 17.94
C SER A 24 17.65 -2.43 17.34
N CYS A 25 17.27 -1.30 16.75
CA CYS A 25 18.21 -0.37 16.16
C CYS A 25 18.78 0.48 17.30
N HIS A 26 20.07 0.31 17.60
CA HIS A 26 20.73 1.04 18.68
C HIS A 26 21.50 2.27 18.17
N SER A 27 21.58 2.43 16.85
CA SER A 27 22.15 3.58 16.17
C SER A 27 21.31 3.97 14.94
N VAL A 28 21.55 5.19 14.44
CA VAL A 28 20.97 5.66 13.16
C VAL A 28 21.40 4.77 12.00
N HIS A 29 22.65 4.28 12.03
CA HIS A 29 23.18 3.40 10.99
C HIS A 29 22.44 2.05 10.94
N ASP A 30 22.11 1.46 12.10
CA ASP A 30 21.32 0.22 12.15
C ASP A 30 19.91 0.43 11.57
N LEU A 31 19.32 1.60 11.84
CA LEU A 31 18.02 1.98 11.29
C LEU A 31 18.07 2.13 9.77
N GLU A 32 19.12 2.76 9.23
CA GLU A 32 19.30 2.90 7.78
C GLU A 32 19.39 1.54 7.09
N LEU A 33 20.19 0.61 7.63
CA LEU A 33 20.31 -0.75 7.11
C LEU A 33 18.96 -1.49 7.20
N ALA A 34 18.24 -1.36 8.31
CA ALA A 34 16.93 -1.98 8.48
C ALA A 34 15.91 -1.44 7.48
N VAL A 35 15.89 -0.13 7.21
CA VAL A 35 14.99 0.48 6.21
C VAL A 35 15.31 -0.03 4.80
N GLN A 36 16.59 -0.09 4.44
CA GLN A 36 17.03 -0.61 3.14
C GLN A 36 16.64 -2.07 2.96
N ASP A 37 16.86 -2.90 3.98
CA ASP A 37 16.48 -4.32 3.96
C ASP A 37 14.96 -4.48 3.84
N LEU A 38 14.18 -3.73 4.63
CA LEU A 38 12.72 -3.78 4.57
C LEU A 38 12.22 -3.41 3.18
N TRP A 39 12.78 -2.35 2.58
CA TRP A 39 12.43 -1.87 1.25
C TRP A 39 12.77 -2.89 0.15
N ALA A 40 13.97 -3.47 0.20
CA ALA A 40 14.41 -4.50 -0.75
C ALA A 40 13.51 -5.74 -0.72
N HIS A 41 13.03 -6.10 0.47
CA HIS A 41 12.18 -7.28 0.71
C HIS A 41 10.68 -6.95 0.78
N LEU A 42 10.23 -5.82 0.23
CA LEU A 42 8.80 -5.54 0.10
C LEU A 42 8.18 -6.47 -0.95
N PRO A 43 7.09 -7.20 -0.62
CA PRO A 43 6.41 -8.04 -1.59
C PRO A 43 5.89 -7.20 -2.76
N GLN A 44 6.35 -7.50 -3.98
CA GLN A 44 5.94 -6.79 -5.18
C GLN A 44 4.43 -6.88 -5.42
N ASP A 45 3.78 -7.97 -5.01
CA ASP A 45 2.34 -8.11 -5.09
C ASP A 45 1.60 -7.09 -4.22
N ASN A 46 2.17 -6.69 -3.09
CA ASN A 46 1.57 -5.62 -2.28
C ASN A 46 1.60 -4.28 -3.02
N ILE A 47 2.72 -3.96 -3.70
CA ILE A 47 2.86 -2.77 -4.52
C ILE A 47 1.85 -2.80 -5.68
N ARG A 48 1.77 -3.92 -6.39
CA ARG A 48 0.77 -4.13 -7.47
C ARG A 48 -0.66 -3.98 -6.95
N CYS A 49 -0.98 -4.56 -5.79
CA CYS A 49 -2.30 -4.44 -5.18
C CYS A 49 -2.63 -2.98 -4.81
N LEU A 50 -1.66 -2.24 -4.28
CA LEU A 50 -1.82 -0.82 -3.97
C LEU A 50 -2.12 -0.02 -5.24
N ILE A 51 -1.35 -0.20 -6.31
CA ILE A 51 -1.57 0.46 -7.60
C ILE A 51 -2.96 0.12 -8.15
N ASN A 52 -3.32 -1.17 -8.16
CA ASN A 52 -4.63 -1.64 -8.64
C ASN A 52 -5.80 -1.11 -7.79
N SER A 53 -5.55 -0.65 -6.56
CA SER A 53 -6.57 -0.02 -5.71
C SER A 53 -6.80 1.47 -6.02
N MET A 54 -5.92 2.13 -6.78
CA MET A 54 -6.04 3.57 -7.09
C MET A 54 -7.40 3.97 -7.65
N PRO A 55 -7.99 3.24 -8.63
CA PRO A 55 -9.27 3.64 -9.19
C PRO A 55 -10.38 3.71 -8.13
N LYS A 56 -10.35 2.86 -7.09
CA LYS A 56 -11.33 2.94 -5.98
C LYS A 56 -11.20 4.23 -5.18
N ARG A 57 -9.97 4.70 -4.95
CA ARG A 57 -9.70 5.94 -4.21
C ARG A 57 -10.12 7.16 -5.02
N VAL A 58 -9.87 7.13 -6.34
CA VAL A 58 -10.33 8.18 -7.26
C VAL A 58 -11.86 8.27 -7.24
N VAL A 59 -12.56 7.15 -7.32
CA VAL A 59 -14.04 7.11 -7.22
C VAL A 59 -14.50 7.70 -5.88
N ALA A 60 -13.85 7.37 -4.77
CA ALA A 60 -14.18 7.92 -3.46
C ALA A 60 -13.96 9.44 -3.39
N CYS A 61 -12.87 9.95 -3.99
CA CYS A 61 -12.56 11.38 -4.03
C CYS A 61 -13.59 12.15 -4.88
N ILE A 62 -13.99 11.61 -6.02
CA ILE A 62 -15.06 12.19 -6.85
C ILE A 62 -16.38 12.23 -6.07
N ALA A 63 -16.75 11.15 -5.40
CA ALA A 63 -17.96 11.09 -4.57
C ALA A 63 -17.93 12.08 -3.39
N ALA A 64 -16.74 12.39 -2.88
CA ALA A 64 -16.53 13.39 -1.84
C ALA A 64 -16.46 14.83 -2.37
N GLY A 65 -16.65 15.07 -3.67
CA GLY A 65 -16.51 16.40 -4.28
C GLY A 65 -15.09 16.97 -4.18
N GLY A 66 -14.08 16.09 -4.16
CA GLY A 66 -12.68 16.47 -3.91
C GLY A 66 -12.29 16.55 -2.43
N GLY A 67 -13.20 16.24 -1.50
CA GLY A 67 -12.93 16.19 -0.07
C GLY A 67 -12.12 14.96 0.39
N PRO A 68 -11.71 14.91 1.66
CA PRO A 68 -10.95 13.80 2.23
C PRO A 68 -11.67 12.46 2.10
N THR A 69 -10.90 11.39 1.89
CA THR A 69 -11.43 10.01 1.85
C THR A 69 -10.85 9.19 3.00
N ARG A 70 -11.27 7.92 3.14
CA ARG A 70 -10.76 7.02 4.19
C ARG A 70 -9.33 6.52 3.96
N TYR A 71 -8.80 6.67 2.75
CA TYR A 71 -7.39 6.40 2.48
C TYR A 71 -6.56 7.61 2.87
#